data_AF-E4YUV4-F1
#
_entry.id   AF-E4YUV4-F1
#
_cell.length_a   1.000
_cell.length_b   1.000
_cell.length_c   1.000
_cell.angle_alpha   90.00
_cell.angle_beta   90.00
_cell.angle_gamma   90.00
#
_symmetry.space_group_name_H-M   'P 1'
#
loop_
_entity.id
_entity.type
_entity.pdbx_description
1 polymer ?
#
loop_
_entity_poly.entity_id
_entity_poly.type
_entity_poly.pdbx_seq_one_letter_code
_entity_poly.pdbx_strand_id
1 'polypeptide(L)'
;MAPPAGSIELKAELARIAKQIVANGKGILAADESTGTIGKRLSSIGVENNEENRMAYRKLLFTTPKGLEESIGGVILFHETVYQKDNEGKRLVDALTSRGILLGI
;
A
#
# COMPACT_ATOMS: atom_id res chain seq x y z
N MET A 1 -31.80 2.75 -22.51
CA MET A 1 -30.67 3.42 -21.83
C MET A 1 -30.40 2.62 -20.57
N ALA A 2 -29.19 2.09 -20.36
CA ALA A 2 -28.87 1.39 -19.12
C ALA A 2 -29.00 2.36 -17.93
N PRO A 3 -29.45 1.93 -16.75
CA PRO A 3 -29.46 2.79 -15.57
C PRO A 3 -28.03 3.26 -15.28
N PRO A 4 -27.85 4.48 -14.77
CA PRO A 4 -26.52 4.96 -14.40
C PRO A 4 -25.90 4.00 -13.38
N ALA A 5 -24.70 3.50 -13.67
CA ALA A 5 -23.97 2.64 -12.74
C ALA A 5 -23.63 3.44 -11.45
N GLY A 6 -24.03 2.91 -10.30
CA GLY A 6 -23.73 3.46 -8.97
C GLY A 6 -24.61 4.63 -8.51
N SER A 7 -24.82 4.73 -7.19
CA SER A 7 -25.53 5.85 -6.56
C SER A 7 -24.74 7.16 -6.63
N ILE A 8 -25.39 8.29 -6.36
CA ILE A 8 -24.73 9.61 -6.31
C ILE A 8 -23.64 9.62 -5.23
N GLU A 9 -23.94 9.01 -4.09
CA GLU A 9 -23.06 8.89 -2.93
C GLU A 9 -21.82 8.07 -3.28
N LEU A 10 -21.99 6.92 -3.94
CA LEU A 10 -20.87 6.08 -4.38
C LEU A 10 -19.95 6.84 -5.35
N LYS A 11 -20.51 7.59 -6.30
CA LYS A 11 -19.71 8.39 -7.24
C LYS A 11 -18.94 9.50 -6.53
N ALA A 12 -19.58 10.16 -5.57
CA ALA A 12 -18.93 11.19 -4.77
C ALA A 12 -17.78 10.61 -3.93
N GLU A 13 -17.97 9.43 -3.34
CA GLU A 13 -16.94 8.73 -2.58
C GLU A 13 -15.75 8.33 -3.47
N LEU A 14 -16.00 7.69 -4.61
CA LEU A 14 -14.95 7.30 -5.56
C LEU A 14 -14.15 8.52 -6.04
N ALA A 15 -14.85 9.60 -6.41
CA ALA A 15 -14.20 10.84 -6.84
C ALA A 15 -13.36 11.49 -5.72
N ARG A 16 -13.85 11.44 -4.47
CA ARG A 16 -13.13 11.94 -3.29
C ARG A 16 -11.84 11.13 -3.05
N ILE A 17 -11.92 9.80 -3.07
CA ILE A 17 -10.77 8.91 -2.87
C ILE A 17 -9.75 9.13 -3.98
N ALA A 18 -10.17 9.16 -5.25
CA ALA A 18 -9.28 9.39 -6.38
C ALA A 18 -8.51 10.71 -6.22
N LYS A 19 -9.19 11.81 -5.87
CA LYS A 19 -8.55 13.12 -5.62
C LYS A 19 -7.57 13.10 -4.46
N GLN A 20 -7.81 12.30 -3.42
CA GLN A 20 -6.89 12.17 -2.29
C GLN A 20 -5.60 11.44 -2.68
N ILE A 21 -5.68 10.41 -3.52
CA ILE A 21 -4.51 9.67 -4.02
C ILE A 21 -3.57 10.61 -4.82
N VAL A 22 -4.15 11.49 -5.64
CA VAL A 22 -3.40 12.40 -6.55
C VAL A 22 -3.38 13.85 -6.08
N ALA A 23 -3.48 14.09 -4.77
CA ALA A 23 -3.34 15.44 -4.22
C ALA A 23 -1.99 16.06 -4.64
N ASN A 24 -1.91 17.39 -4.72
CA ASN A 24 -0.70 18.09 -5.18
C ASN A 24 0.55 17.61 -4.43
N GLY A 25 1.56 17.18 -5.18
CA GLY A 25 2.82 16.66 -4.64
C GLY A 25 2.80 15.18 -4.27
N LYS A 26 1.65 14.50 -4.36
CA LYS A 26 1.49 13.08 -4.01
C LYS A 26 1.43 12.17 -5.24
N GLY A 27 2.01 10.97 -5.08
CA GLY A 27 1.97 9.88 -6.04
C GLY A 27 1.58 8.55 -5.41
N ILE A 28 1.89 7.45 -6.12
CA ILE A 28 1.59 6.08 -5.71
C ILE A 28 2.89 5.30 -5.52
N LEU A 29 2.99 4.56 -4.41
CA LEU A 29 4.00 3.51 -4.25
C LEU A 29 3.38 2.16 -4.63
N ALA A 30 3.87 1.54 -5.70
CA ALA A 30 3.49 0.18 -6.08
C ALA A 30 4.37 -0.83 -5.30
N ALA A 31 3.80 -1.41 -4.24
CA ALA A 31 4.46 -2.42 -3.40
C ALA A 31 3.70 -3.77 -3.44
N ASP A 32 3.05 -4.03 -4.58
CA ASP A 32 2.14 -5.14 -4.85
C ASP A 32 2.82 -6.35 -5.52
N GLU A 33 4.15 -6.43 -5.45
CA GLU A 33 4.86 -7.57 -6.01
C GLU A 33 4.41 -8.89 -5.36
N SER A 34 3.94 -9.81 -6.19
CA SER A 34 3.64 -11.19 -5.79
C SER A 34 4.84 -11.87 -5.14
N THR A 35 4.60 -12.96 -4.40
CA THR A 35 5.65 -13.77 -3.74
C THR A 35 6.78 -14.18 -4.70
N GLY A 36 6.46 -14.51 -5.96
CA GLY A 36 7.46 -14.86 -6.98
C GLY A 36 8.25 -13.64 -7.47
N THR A 37 7.57 -12.50 -7.68
CA THR A 37 8.20 -11.26 -8.15
C THR A 37 9.15 -10.68 -7.09
N ILE A 38 8.71 -10.60 -5.84
CA ILE A 38 9.54 -10.08 -4.74
C ILE A 38 10.71 -11.03 -4.43
N GLY A 39 10.52 -12.34 -4.59
CA GLY A 39 11.59 -13.33 -4.46
C GLY A 39 12.79 -13.06 -5.38
N LYS A 40 12.54 -12.61 -6.62
CA LYS A 40 13.62 -12.20 -7.53
C LYS A 40 14.39 -10.98 -7.02
N ARG A 41 13.69 -10.01 -6.42
CA ARG A 41 14.33 -8.82 -5.83
C ARG A 41 15.18 -9.19 -4.62
N LEU A 42 14.66 -10.02 -3.71
CA LEU A 42 15.40 -10.48 -2.53
C LEU A 42 16.62 -11.33 -2.92
N SER A 43 16.45 -12.25 -3.87
CA SER A 43 17.55 -13.06 -4.39
C SER A 43 18.67 -12.22 -5.01
N SER A 44 18.34 -11.12 -5.69
CA SER A 44 19.35 -10.22 -6.28
C SER A 44 20.30 -9.56 -5.27
N ILE A 45 19.91 -9.54 -3.99
CA ILE A 45 20.70 -9.00 -2.87
C ILE A 45 21.12 -10.09 -1.87
N GLY A 46 21.00 -11.38 -2.24
CA GLY A 46 21.40 -12.51 -1.39
C GLY A 46 20.49 -12.78 -0.20
N VAL A 47 19.23 -12.31 -0.23
CA VAL A 47 18.25 -12.51 0.84
C VAL A 47 17.27 -13.62 0.47
N GLU A 48 16.98 -14.51 1.43
CA GLU A 48 16.02 -15.59 1.27
C GLU A 48 14.57 -15.08 1.11
N ASN A 49 13.79 -15.71 0.22
CA ASN A 49 12.37 -15.39 0.05
C ASN A 49 11.46 -16.11 1.07
N ASN A 50 11.50 -15.66 2.32
CA ASN A 50 10.57 -16.08 3.37
C ASN A 50 9.63 -14.92 3.77
N GLU A 51 8.57 -15.22 4.52
CA GLU A 51 7.55 -14.21 4.88
C GLU A 51 8.12 -13.07 5.73
N GLU A 52 9.00 -13.41 6.68
CA GLU A 52 9.66 -12.44 7.55
C GLU A 52 10.46 -11.40 6.75
N ASN A 53 11.25 -11.85 5.76
CA ASN A 53 12.03 -10.96 4.90
C ASN A 53 11.14 -10.10 4.00
N ARG A 54 10.05 -10.66 3.46
CA ARG A 54 9.07 -9.88 2.68
C ARG A 54 8.41 -8.81 3.55
N MET A 55 7.98 -9.17 4.76
CA MET A 55 7.40 -8.23 5.72
C MET A 55 8.41 -7.16 6.12
N ALA A 56 9.65 -7.53 6.42
CA ALA A 56 10.72 -6.61 6.79
C ALA A 56 10.99 -5.59 5.68
N TYR A 57 11.02 -6.03 4.42
CA TYR A 57 11.17 -5.14 3.27
C TYR A 57 10.01 -4.14 3.16
N ARG A 58 8.76 -4.59 3.32
CA ARG A 58 7.59 -3.70 3.30
C ARG A 58 7.55 -2.75 4.48
N LYS A 59 7.91 -3.24 5.67
CA LYS A 59 8.06 -2.43 6.88
C LYS A 59 9.07 -1.30 6.64
N LEU A 60 10.23 -1.62 6.06
CA LEU A 60 11.23 -0.61 5.70
C LEU A 60 10.64 0.51 4.84
N LEU A 61 9.85 0.18 3.80
CA LEU A 61 9.20 1.18 2.96
C LEU A 61 8.19 2.03 3.75
N PHE A 62 7.31 1.38 4.52
CA PHE A 62 6.16 2.04 5.16
C PHE A 62 6.54 2.84 6.41
N THR A 63 7.68 2.53 7.02
CA THR A 63 8.19 3.25 8.20
C THR A 63 9.23 4.30 7.85
N THR A 64 9.35 4.70 6.58
CA THR A 64 10.24 5.80 6.15
C THR A 64 10.03 7.02 7.07
N PRO A 65 11.07 7.57 7.74
CA PRO A 65 10.87 8.51 8.83
C PRO A 65 10.24 9.86 8.47
N LYS A 66 10.49 10.36 7.25
CA LYS A 66 10.04 11.68 6.78
C LYS A 66 9.78 11.65 5.28
N GLY A 67 8.88 12.51 4.78
CA GLY A 67 8.67 12.69 3.34
C GLY A 67 7.66 11.74 2.71
N LEU A 68 7.25 10.67 3.42
CA LEU A 68 6.39 9.63 2.86
C LEU A 68 4.96 10.16 2.69
N GLU A 69 4.38 10.72 3.74
CA GLU A 69 3.02 11.25 3.73
C GLU A 69 2.85 12.52 2.90
N GLU A 70 3.93 13.30 2.70
CA GLU A 70 3.92 14.46 1.80
C GLU A 70 3.97 14.05 0.32
N SER A 71 4.58 12.89 0.01
CA SER A 71 4.85 12.46 -1.36
C SER A 71 3.98 11.29 -1.84
N ILE A 72 3.34 10.54 -0.94
CA ILE A 72 2.57 9.35 -1.28
C ILE A 72 1.12 9.52 -0.80
N GLY A 73 0.19 9.45 -1.75
CA GLY A 73 -1.25 9.49 -1.48
C GLY A 73 -1.85 8.09 -1.39
N GLY A 74 -1.24 7.10 -2.04
CA GLY A 74 -1.67 5.71 -1.97
C GLY A 74 -0.55 4.68 -2.15
N VAL A 75 -0.75 3.49 -1.58
CA VAL A 75 0.15 2.34 -1.75
C VAL A 75 -0.64 1.15 -2.27
N ILE A 76 -0.17 0.54 -3.36
CA ILE A 76 -0.73 -0.73 -3.86
C ILE A 76 -0.04 -1.88 -3.13
N LEU A 77 -0.81 -2.79 -2.57
CA LEU A 77 -0.34 -3.88 -1.72
C LEU A 77 -0.64 -5.23 -2.37
N PHE A 78 0.18 -6.23 -2.08
CA PHE A 78 -0.16 -7.62 -2.36
C PHE A 78 -1.02 -8.19 -1.22
N HIS A 79 -1.87 -9.17 -1.51
CA HIS A 79 -2.79 -9.78 -0.53
C HIS A 79 -2.10 -10.18 0.78
N GLU A 80 -0.92 -10.80 0.72
CA GLU A 80 -0.13 -11.15 1.91
C GLU A 80 0.14 -9.93 2.81
N THR A 81 0.57 -8.81 2.22
CA THR A 81 0.95 -7.58 2.94
C THR A 81 -0.24 -6.90 3.63
N VAL A 82 -1.45 -7.04 3.08
CA VAL A 82 -2.68 -6.47 3.67
C VAL A 82 -2.97 -7.08 5.05
N TYR A 83 -2.69 -8.38 5.22
CA TYR A 83 -3.02 -9.12 6.42
C TYR A 83 -1.83 -9.38 7.36
N GLN A 84 -0.62 -9.02 6.94
CA GLN A 84 0.59 -9.14 7.76
C GLN A 84 0.48 -8.33 9.07
N LYS A 85 0.91 -8.99 10.15
CA LYS A 85 0.97 -8.44 11.51
C LYS A 85 2.34 -8.75 12.11
N ASP A 86 2.80 -7.89 13.00
CA ASP A 86 3.97 -8.21 13.83
C ASP A 86 3.59 -9.11 15.02
N ASN A 87 4.60 -9.48 15.81
CA ASN A 87 4.45 -10.35 16.99
C ASN A 87 3.56 -9.73 18.09
N GLU A 88 3.32 -8.42 18.04
CA GLU A 88 2.41 -7.69 18.94
C GLU A 88 0.99 -7.57 18.36
N GLY A 89 0.75 -8.14 17.18
CA GLY A 89 -0.54 -8.11 16.50
C GLY A 89 -0.84 -6.83 15.74
N LYS A 90 0.10 -5.88 15.68
CA LYS A 90 -0.06 -4.62 14.94
C LYS A 90 0.02 -4.90 13.45
N ARG A 91 -0.96 -4.38 12.69
CA ARG A 91 -0.97 -4.60 11.25
C ARG A 91 0.08 -3.74 10.59
N LEU A 92 0.77 -4.30 9.61
CA LEU A 92 1.78 -3.57 8.84
C LEU A 92 1.18 -2.33 8.15
N VAL A 93 -0.05 -2.45 7.65
CA VAL A 93 -0.76 -1.34 6.98
C VAL A 93 -1.10 -0.17 7.91
N ASP A 94 -1.10 -0.37 9.24
CA ASP A 94 -1.35 0.72 10.19
C ASP A 94 -0.23 1.78 10.15
N ALA A 95 0.97 1.41 9.67
CA ALA A 95 2.06 2.36 9.44
C ALA A 95 1.74 3.37 8.31
N LEU A 96 0.86 3.01 7.37
CA LEU A 96 0.43 3.85 6.26
C LEU A 96 -0.83 4.65 6.63
N THR A 97 -1.85 3.98 7.17
CA THR A 97 -3.15 4.61 7.47
C THR A 97 -3.04 5.66 8.56
N SER A 98 -2.18 5.46 9.56
CA SER A 98 -1.90 6.47 10.61
C SER A 98 -1.32 7.78 10.06
N ARG A 99 -0.80 7.76 8.82
CA ARG A 99 -0.24 8.93 8.12
C ARG A 99 -1.15 9.48 7.03
N GLY A 100 -2.39 8.97 6.94
CA GLY A 100 -3.35 9.40 5.93
C GLY A 100 -3.06 8.88 4.51
N ILE A 101 -2.22 7.85 4.38
CA ILE A 101 -1.93 7.20 3.09
C ILE A 101 -3.01 6.15 2.82
N LEU A 102 -3.60 6.18 1.63
CA LEU A 102 -4.67 5.26 1.23
C LEU A 102 -4.10 3.90 0.80
N LEU A 103 -4.86 2.83 1.08
CA LEU A 103 -4.48 1.47 0.72
C LEU A 103 -5.17 1.07 -0.59
N GLY A 104 -4.40 0.51 -1.52
CA GLY A 104 -4.86 -0.16 -2.73
C GLY A 104 -4.48 -1.63 -2.72
N ILE A 105 -5.22 -2.45 -3.46
CA ILE A 105 -5.05 -3.90 -3.58
C ILE A 105 -5.24 -4.31 -5.03
#